data_AF-A0A436QTJ2-F1
#
_entry.id   AF-A0A436QTJ2-F1
#
_cell.length_a   1.000
_cell.length_b   1.000
_cell.length_c   1.000
_cell.angle_alpha   90.00
_cell.angle_beta   90.00
_cell.angle_gamma   90.00
#
_symmetry.space_group_name_H-M   'P 1'
#
loop_
_entity.id
_entity.type
_entity.pdbx_description
1 polymer ?
#
loop_
_entity_poly.entity_id
_entity_poly.type
_entity_poly.pdbx_seq_one_letter_code
_entity_poly.pdbx_strand_id
1 'polypeptide(L)' 'GEVDGLADFYRKLWQNPAGSEIPLRVVRDGRETWLRVKSADRNSFLKKPQLQ' A
#
# COMPACT_ATOMS: atom_id res chain seq x y z
N GLY A 1 0.01 1.22 -15.04
CA GLY A 1 0.31 -0.12 -15.58
C GLY A 1 -0.23 -1.17 -14.64
N GLU A 2 -0.59 -2.35 -15.15
CA GLU A 2 -1.02 -3.48 -14.33
C GLU A 2 0.08 -3.95 -13.37
N VAL A 3 -0.28 -4.77 -12.39
CA VAL A 3 0.64 -5.30 -11.39
C VAL A 3 1.02 -6.72 -11.79
N ASP A 4 2.31 -6.94 -12.09
CA ASP A 4 2.80 -8.22 -12.64
C ASP A 4 3.15 -9.24 -11.55
N GLY A 5 3.11 -8.84 -10.27
CA GLY A 5 3.37 -9.71 -9.12
C GLY A 5 3.65 -8.93 -7.84
N LEU A 6 3.92 -9.65 -6.75
CA LEU A 6 4.06 -9.05 -5.42
C LEU A 6 5.22 -8.05 -5.32
N ALA A 7 6.36 -8.36 -5.93
CA ALA A 7 7.51 -7.46 -5.91
C ALA A 7 7.23 -6.16 -6.68
N ASP A 8 6.55 -6.25 -7.83
CA ASP A 8 6.15 -5.11 -8.62
C ASP A 8 5.09 -4.25 -7.92
N PHE A 9 4.11 -4.90 -7.27
CA PHE A 9 3.14 -4.23 -6.41
C PHE A 9 3.81 -3.33 -5.38
N TYR A 10 4.75 -3.89 -4.60
CA TYR A 10 5.43 -3.15 -3.55
C TYR A 10 6.33 -2.02 -4.07
N ARG A 11 7.01 -2.22 -5.21
CA ARG A 11 7.79 -1.15 -5.85
C ARG A 11 6.89 0.03 -6.25
N LYS A 12 5.75 -0.24 -6.89
CA LYS A 12 4.77 0.80 -7.27
C LYS A 12 4.15 1.48 -6.05
N LEU A 13 3.87 0.71 -4.99
CA LEU A 13 3.32 1.24 -3.74
C LEU A 13 4.30 2.25 -3.09
N TRP A 14 5.58 1.89 -2.98
CA TRP A 14 6.61 2.71 -2.30
C TRP A 14 7.10 3.93 -3.07
N GLN A 15 6.66 4.14 -4.30
CA GLN A 15 6.91 5.40 -5.03
C GLN A 15 6.12 6.59 -4.48
N ASN A 16 5.15 6.33 -3.61
CA ASN A 16 4.28 7.36 -3.04
C ASN A 16 4.71 7.72 -1.60
N PRO A 17 4.54 8.98 -1.18
CA PRO A 17 4.80 9.36 0.21
C PRO A 17 3.79 8.73 1.18
N ALA A 18 4.16 8.74 2.46
CA ALA A 18 3.25 8.36 3.54
C ALA A 18 2.07 9.35 3.62
N GLY A 19 0.85 8.81 3.79
CA GLY A 19 -0.39 9.61 3.85
C GLY A 19 -1.13 9.75 2.52
N SER A 20 -0.54 9.34 1.40
CA SER A 20 -1.16 9.37 0.07
C SER A 20 -2.41 8.48 -0.03
N GLU A 21 -3.42 8.95 -0.76
CA GLU A 21 -4.53 8.10 -1.18
C GLU A 21 -4.15 7.35 -2.46
N ILE A 22 -4.15 6.03 -2.39
CA ILE A 22 -3.72 5.14 -3.48
C ILE A 22 -4.95 4.40 -4.00
N PRO A 23 -5.36 4.65 -5.26
CA PRO A 23 -6.45 3.89 -5.88
C PRO A 23 -5.94 2.50 -6.28
N LEU A 24 -6.61 1.46 -5.79
CA LEU A 24 -6.31 0.07 -6.11
C LEU A 24 -7.50 -0.57 -6.81
N ARG A 25 -7.25 -1.15 -7.98
CA ARG A 25 -8.19 -2.06 -8.64
C ARG A 25 -7.95 -3.47 -8.11
N VAL A 26 -8.97 -4.05 -7.47
CA VAL A 26 -8.93 -5.41 -6.95
C VAL A 26 -9.94 -6.25 -7.71
N VAL A 27 -9.51 -7.45 -8.13
CA VAL A 27 -10.40 -8.45 -8.71
C VAL A 27 -10.63 -9.55 -7.68
N ARG A 28 -11.89 -9.80 -7.34
CA ARG A 28 -12.31 -10.88 -6.42
C ARG A 28 -13.52 -11.58 -6.99
N ASP A 29 -13.46 -12.90 -7.10
CA ASP A 29 -14.55 -13.72 -7.68
C ASP A 29 -14.98 -13.25 -9.08
N GLY A 30 -14.00 -12.84 -9.90
CA GLY A 30 -14.24 -12.30 -11.25
C GLY A 30 -14.85 -10.89 -11.29
N ARG A 31 -15.04 -10.24 -10.13
CA ARG A 31 -15.59 -8.89 -10.04
C ARG A 31 -14.49 -7.89 -9.75
N GLU A 32 -14.47 -6.81 -10.53
CA GLU A 32 -13.56 -5.69 -10.31
C GLU A 32 -14.14 -4.71 -9.27
N THR A 33 -13.29 -4.16 -8.42
CA THR A 33 -13.66 -3.11 -7.46
C THR A 33 -12.51 -2.14 -7.31
N TRP A 34 -12.84 -0.84 -7.28
CA TRP A 34 -11.90 0.21 -6.96
C TRP A 34 -11.95 0.53 -5.47
N LEU A 35 -10.79 0.45 -4.82
CA LEU A 35 -10.61 0.82 -3.42
C LEU A 35 -9.71 2.04 -3.34
N ARG A 36 -10.04 2.97 -2.44
CA ARG A 36 -9.14 4.07 -2.06
C ARG A 36 -8.50 3.71 -0.74
N VAL A 37 -7.20 3.46 -0.76
CA VAL A 37 -6.44 3.07 0.43
C VAL A 37 -5.54 4.23 0.82
N LYS A 38 -5.70 4.71 2.05
CA LYS A 38 -4.80 5.72 2.61
C LYS A 38 -3.51 5.05 3.09
N SER A 39 -2.38 5.45 2.53
CA SER A 39 -1.07 5.01 3.01
C SER A 39 -0.75 5.68 4.35
N ALA A 40 0.19 5.10 5.09
CA ALA A 40 0.64 5.65 6.36
C ALA A 40 2.12 5.38 6.55
N ASP A 41 2.74 6.17 7.42
CA ASP A 41 4.16 6.01 7.75
C ASP A 41 4.35 4.65 8.46
N ARG A 42 5.26 3.83 7.93
CA ARG A 42 5.52 2.48 8.45
C ARG A 42 5.96 2.50 9.91
N ASN A 43 6.79 3.46 10.30
CA ASN A 43 7.33 3.55 11.67
C ASN A 43 6.24 3.88 12.68
N SER A 44 5.11 4.42 12.24
CA SER A 44 3.94 4.66 13.10
C SER A 44 3.30 3.37 13.63
N PHE A 45 3.52 2.23 12.99
CA PHE A 45 2.96 0.93 13.39
C PHE A 45 3.97 -0.02 14.03
N LEU A 46 5.25 0.33 14.06
CA LEU A 46 6.29 -0.48 14.67
C LEU A 46 6.37 -0.18 16.18
N LYS A 47 6.77 -1.18 16.97
CA LYS A 47 7.09 -0.95 18.38
C LYS A 47 8.22 0.08 18.47
N LYS A 48 8.00 1.13 19.26
CA LYS A 48 9.03 2.15 19.50
C LYS A 48 10.10 1.58 20.43
N PRO A 49 11.39 1.82 20.15
CA PRO A 49 12.44 1.45 21.09
C PRO A 49 12.22 2.17 22.42
N GLN A 50 12.44 1.47 23.53
CA GLN A 50 12.53 2.10 24.84
C GLN A 50 13.90 2.78 24.91
N LEU A 51 13.91 4.11 24.93
CA LEU A 51 15.11 4.88 25.20
C LEU A 51 15.26 4.95 26.73
N GLN A 52 16.44 4.58 27.23
CA GLN A 52 16.82 4.76 28.64
C GLN A 52 17.18 6.20 28.92
#